data_AF-A0A7L5DQU7-F1
#
_entry.id   AF-A0A7L5DQU7-F1
#
_cell.length_a   1.000
_cell.length_b   1.000
_cell.length_c   1.000
_cell.angle_alpha   90.00
_cell.angle_beta   90.00
_cell.angle_gamma   90.00
#
_symmetry.space_group_name_H-M   'P 1'
#
loop_
_entity.id
_entity.type
_entity.pdbx_description
1 polymer ?
#
loop_
_entity_poly.entity_id
_entity_poly.type
_entity_poly.pdbx_seq_one_letter_code
_entity_poly.pdbx_strand_id
1 'polypeptide(L)'
;MEKAAYYLDRFRQETSPEQRSTLIQDYQDYLKTLPADEQKSVRQFMQEAMRPQLQERIETLDALVEKAELILSQRGKVTYEGKEYVFGDWVTLADYCRLYDFKPSRVQNWIDRRIVPSDNVVVIRELNNLKLIKNQRYRAA
;
A
#
# COMPACT_ATOMS: atom_id res chain seq x y z
N MET A 1 -28.02 2.53 24.96
CA MET A 1 -27.25 1.32 24.53
C MET A 1 -27.83 0.68 23.26
N GLU A 2 -29.15 0.53 23.11
CA GLU A 2 -29.78 -0.11 21.94
C GLU A 2 -29.37 0.47 20.57
N LYS A 3 -29.31 1.81 20.45
CA LYS A 3 -28.83 2.46 19.21
C LYS A 3 -27.37 2.13 18.88
N ALA A 4 -26.50 2.03 19.88
CA ALA A 4 -25.10 1.67 19.66
C ALA A 4 -24.96 0.22 19.17
N ALA A 5 -25.77 -0.70 19.72
CA ALA A 5 -25.84 -2.08 19.25
C ALA A 5 -26.37 -2.16 17.81
N TYR A 6 -27.34 -1.32 17.44
CA TYR A 6 -27.82 -1.20 16.06
C TYR A 6 -26.70 -0.79 15.08
N TYR A 7 -25.91 0.24 15.43
CA TYR A 7 -24.78 0.65 14.59
C TYR A 7 -23.72 -0.44 14.44
N LEU A 8 -23.42 -1.18 15.52
CA LEU A 8 -22.49 -2.30 15.50
C LEU A 8 -22.97 -3.42 14.55
N ASP A 9 -24.24 -3.82 14.64
CA ASP A 9 -24.80 -4.89 13.83
C ASP A 9 -24.83 -4.52 12.34
N ARG A 10 -25.29 -3.29 12.03
CA ARG A 10 -25.22 -2.73 10.68
C ARG A 10 -23.79 -2.70 10.14
N PHE A 11 -22.83 -2.27 10.96
CA PHE A 11 -21.42 -2.20 10.54
C PHE A 11 -20.83 -3.58 10.21
N ARG A 12 -21.26 -4.63 10.94
CA ARG A 12 -20.83 -6.02 10.69
C ARG A 12 -21.41 -6.58 9.39
N GLN A 13 -22.66 -6.25 9.08
CA GLN A 13 -23.34 -6.73 7.87
C GLN A 13 -22.90 -5.96 6.62
N GLU A 14 -22.52 -4.70 6.77
CA GLU A 14 -22.13 -3.87 5.64
C GLU A 14 -20.78 -4.30 5.08
N THR A 15 -20.66 -4.43 3.76
CA THR A 15 -19.43 -4.84 3.07
C THR A 15 -18.83 -3.72 2.21
N SER A 16 -19.64 -2.72 1.83
CA SER A 16 -19.15 -1.55 1.09
C SER A 16 -18.31 -0.62 1.99
N PRO A 17 -17.11 -0.19 1.53
CA PRO A 17 -16.30 0.80 2.22
C PRO A 17 -17.00 2.16 2.36
N GLU A 18 -17.71 2.62 1.31
CA GLU A 18 -18.40 3.91 1.35
C GLU A 18 -19.54 3.89 2.36
N GLN A 19 -20.33 2.81 2.37
CA GLN A 19 -21.48 2.67 3.28
C GLN A 19 -21.04 2.52 4.73
N ARG A 20 -19.93 1.81 4.99
CA ARG A 20 -19.28 1.77 6.31
C ARG A 20 -18.82 3.14 6.78
N SER A 21 -18.26 3.96 5.89
CA SER A 21 -17.84 5.32 6.23
C SER A 21 -19.02 6.20 6.63
N THR A 22 -20.13 6.13 5.89
CA THR A 22 -21.36 6.84 6.24
C THR A 22 -21.92 6.37 7.58
N LEU A 23 -21.96 5.06 7.83
CA LEU A 23 -22.39 4.48 9.11
C LEU A 23 -21.55 4.94 10.31
N ILE A 24 -20.24 5.06 10.13
CA ILE A 24 -19.34 5.60 11.16
C ILE A 24 -19.66 7.07 11.41
N GLN A 25 -19.90 7.86 10.36
CA GLN A 25 -20.23 9.27 10.46
C GLN A 25 -21.57 9.45 11.22
N ASP A 26 -22.59 8.69 10.87
CA ASP A 26 -23.89 8.70 11.54
C ASP A 26 -23.76 8.31 13.03
N TYR A 27 -22.91 7.33 13.35
CA TYR A 27 -22.62 6.96 14.73
C TYR A 27 -21.91 8.08 15.50
N GLN A 28 -20.97 8.79 14.88
CA GLN A 28 -20.31 9.94 15.50
C GLN A 28 -21.28 11.08 15.76
N ASP A 29 -22.21 11.33 14.85
CA ASP A 29 -23.23 12.36 15.02
C ASP A 29 -24.24 11.96 16.10
N TYR A 30 -24.61 10.68 16.18
CA TYR A 30 -25.36 10.14 17.32
C TYR A 30 -24.61 10.36 18.65
N LEU A 31 -23.31 10.09 18.73
CA LEU A 31 -22.53 10.33 19.94
C LEU A 31 -22.57 11.80 20.39
N LYS A 32 -22.55 12.76 19.46
CA LYS A 32 -22.62 14.19 19.79
C LYS A 32 -23.97 14.60 20.39
N THR A 33 -25.03 13.83 20.15
CA THR A 33 -26.37 14.09 20.72
C THR A 33 -26.52 13.64 22.17
N LEU A 34 -25.57 12.85 22.68
CA LEU A 34 -25.62 12.29 24.03
C LEU A 34 -24.84 13.16 25.04
N PRO A 35 -25.21 13.13 26.33
CA PRO A 35 -24.40 13.74 27.39
C PRO A 35 -23.07 12.98 27.60
N ALA A 36 -22.07 13.66 28.17
CA ALA A 36 -20.67 13.20 28.17
C ALA A 36 -20.44 11.87 28.93
N ASP A 37 -21.24 11.61 29.96
CA ASP A 37 -21.29 10.37 30.74
C ASP A 37 -21.82 9.19 29.93
N GLU A 38 -22.91 9.39 29.19
CA GLU A 38 -23.45 8.39 28.26
C GLU A 38 -22.52 8.16 27.07
N GLN A 39 -21.89 9.21 26.54
CA GLN A 39 -20.89 9.09 25.47
C GLN A 39 -19.75 8.15 25.85
N LYS A 40 -19.24 8.27 27.09
CA LYS A 40 -18.14 7.44 27.57
C LYS A 40 -18.55 5.96 27.62
N SER A 41 -19.74 5.68 28.15
CA SER A 41 -20.29 4.33 28.26
C SER A 41 -20.52 3.70 26.88
N VAL A 42 -21.08 4.46 25.93
CA VAL A 42 -21.35 4.00 24.57
C VAL A 42 -20.05 3.77 23.78
N ARG A 43 -19.03 4.62 23.97
CA ARG A 43 -17.70 4.41 23.36
C ARG A 43 -17.01 3.17 23.90
N GLN A 44 -17.06 2.97 25.21
CA GLN A 44 -16.45 1.80 25.84
C GLN A 44 -17.09 0.50 25.32
N PHE A 45 -18.42 0.45 25.24
CA PHE A 45 -19.14 -0.68 24.64
C PHE A 45 -18.68 -0.98 23.21
N MET A 46 -18.59 0.05 22.35
CA MET A 46 -18.15 -0.15 20.96
C MET A 46 -16.70 -0.60 20.86
N GLN A 47 -15.81 -0.04 21.69
CA GLN A 47 -14.40 -0.45 21.72
C GLN A 47 -14.25 -1.91 22.13
N GLU A 48 -14.94 -2.35 23.18
CA GLU A 48 -14.92 -3.75 23.63
C GLU A 48 -15.48 -4.69 22.56
N ALA A 49 -16.57 -4.31 21.90
CA ALA A 49 -17.20 -5.13 20.86
C ALA A 49 -16.40 -5.24 19.55
N MET A 50 -15.55 -4.24 19.24
CA MET A 50 -14.70 -4.22 18.04
C MET A 50 -13.27 -4.70 18.29
N ARG A 51 -12.82 -4.75 19.55
CA ARG A 51 -11.49 -5.22 19.94
C ARG A 51 -11.02 -6.50 19.24
N PRO A 52 -11.80 -7.60 19.17
CA PRO A 52 -11.35 -8.82 18.49
C PRO A 52 -11.13 -8.61 16.98
N GLN A 53 -11.98 -7.83 16.30
CA GLN A 53 -11.82 -7.53 14.87
C GLN A 53 -10.62 -6.62 14.60
N LEU A 54 -10.32 -5.70 15.52
CA LEU A 54 -9.12 -4.88 15.45
C LEU A 54 -7.87 -5.73 15.62
N GLN A 55 -7.88 -6.67 16.58
CA GLN A 55 -6.79 -7.60 16.83
C GLN A 55 -6.50 -8.46 15.60
N GLU A 56 -7.53 -9.08 15.02
CA GLU A 56 -7.41 -9.90 13.80
C GLU A 56 -6.84 -9.10 12.61
N ARG A 57 -7.27 -7.85 12.44
CA ARG A 57 -6.74 -6.97 11.38
C ARG A 57 -5.29 -6.59 11.61
N ILE A 58 -4.89 -6.34 12.86
CA ILE A 58 -3.49 -6.06 13.21
C ILE A 58 -2.63 -7.27 12.88
N GLU A 59 -3.03 -8.47 13.30
CA GLU A 59 -2.31 -9.71 12.99
C GLU A 59 -2.21 -9.96 11.48
N THR A 60 -3.28 -9.66 10.73
CA THR A 60 -3.26 -9.75 9.26
C THR A 60 -2.28 -8.76 8.64
N LEU A 61 -2.21 -7.53 9.17
CA LEU A 61 -1.25 -6.53 8.71
C LEU A 61 0.18 -6.93 9.01
N ASP A 62 0.46 -7.45 10.21
CA ASP A 62 1.78 -7.94 10.60
C ASP A 62 2.23 -9.09 9.68
N ALA A 63 1.34 -10.06 9.40
CA ALA A 63 1.62 -11.14 8.45
C ALA A 63 1.88 -10.64 7.02
N LEU A 64 1.19 -9.57 6.59
CA LEU A 64 1.44 -8.94 5.28
C LEU A 64 2.78 -8.19 5.26
N VAL A 65 3.16 -7.54 6.36
CA VAL A 65 4.45 -6.88 6.53
C VAL A 65 5.57 -7.91 6.49
N GLU A 66 5.47 -9.00 7.26
CA GLU A 66 6.46 -10.10 7.24
C GLU A 66 6.59 -10.72 5.84
N LYS A 67 5.46 -10.92 5.15
CA LYS A 67 5.47 -11.42 3.77
C LYS A 67 6.12 -10.43 2.81
N ALA A 68 5.86 -9.13 2.98
CA ALA A 68 6.52 -8.10 2.21
C ALA A 68 8.03 -8.11 2.49
N GLU A 69 8.45 -8.12 3.76
CA GLU A 69 9.85 -8.21 4.17
C GLU A 69 10.53 -9.47 3.64
N LEU A 70 9.87 -10.62 3.60
CA LEU A 70 10.40 -11.84 3.01
C LEU A 70 10.64 -11.68 1.50
N ILE A 71 9.68 -11.10 0.77
CA ILE A 71 9.82 -10.79 -0.66
C ILE A 71 10.95 -9.77 -0.89
N LEU A 72 11.10 -8.80 0.01
CA LEU A 72 12.17 -7.80 -0.04
C LEU A 72 13.53 -8.40 0.35
N SER A 73 13.59 -9.34 1.28
CA SER A 73 14.83 -10.01 1.70
C SER A 73 15.35 -11.00 0.64
N GLN A 74 14.46 -11.51 -0.21
CA GLN A 74 14.78 -12.30 -1.40
C GLN A 74 15.21 -11.44 -2.60
N ARG A 75 15.40 -10.12 -2.44
CA ARG A 75 15.94 -9.23 -3.47
C ARG A 75 17.35 -9.68 -3.84
N GLY A 76 17.41 -10.51 -4.88
CA GLY A 76 18.66 -10.90 -5.52
C GLY A 76 19.50 -9.69 -5.89
N LYS A 77 20.79 -9.91 -6.04
CA LYS A 77 21.71 -8.92 -6.60
C LYS A 77 22.19 -9.42 -7.94
N VAL A 78 22.34 -8.51 -8.89
CA VAL A 78 23.00 -8.79 -10.16
C VAL A 78 24.34 -8.09 -10.15
N THR A 79 25.42 -8.85 -10.30
CA THR A 79 26.75 -8.28 -10.46
C THR A 79 27.03 -8.16 -11.96
N TYR A 80 27.26 -6.94 -12.44
CA TYR A 80 27.59 -6.65 -13.83
C TYR A 80 28.73 -5.62 -13.89
N GLU A 81 29.78 -5.91 -14.67
CA GLU A 81 31.00 -5.09 -14.76
C GLU A 81 31.65 -4.77 -13.39
N GLY A 82 31.62 -5.73 -12.46
CA GLY A 82 32.16 -5.55 -11.10
C GLY A 82 31.34 -4.63 -10.21
N LYS A 83 30.18 -4.13 -10.67
CA LYS A 83 29.22 -3.36 -9.89
C LYS A 83 28.06 -4.25 -9.47
N GLU A 84 27.65 -4.12 -8.21
CA GLU A 84 26.49 -4.83 -7.68
C GLU A 84 25.22 -3.96 -7.85
N TYR A 85 24.21 -4.54 -8.48
CA TYR A 85 22.88 -3.96 -8.66
C TYR A 85 21.90 -4.74 -7.80
N VAL A 86 21.54 -4.16 -6.66
CA VAL A 86 20.58 -4.74 -5.73
C VAL A 86 19.16 -4.54 -6.27
N PHE A 87 18.40 -5.63 -6.43
CA PHE A 87 17.00 -5.50 -6.82
C PHE A 87 16.23 -4.70 -5.78
N GLY A 88 15.39 -3.78 -6.22
CA GLY A 88 14.71 -2.83 -5.33
C GLY A 88 15.21 -1.41 -5.49
N ASP A 89 16.52 -1.21 -5.48
CA ASP A 89 17.15 0.05 -5.93
C ASP A 89 17.19 0.10 -7.45
N TRP A 90 17.41 -1.06 -8.06
CA TRP A 90 17.35 -1.28 -9.50
C TRP A 90 16.21 -2.24 -9.80
N VAL A 91 15.42 -1.91 -10.81
CA VAL A 91 14.28 -2.72 -11.25
C VAL A 91 14.34 -2.92 -12.76
N THR A 92 13.74 -4.00 -13.24
CA THR A 92 13.61 -4.19 -14.69
C THR A 92 12.68 -3.14 -15.27
N LEU A 93 12.79 -2.86 -16.58
CA LEU A 93 11.87 -1.95 -17.25
C LEU A 93 10.39 -2.38 -17.09
N ALA A 94 10.13 -3.69 -17.13
CA ALA A 94 8.79 -4.25 -16.96
C ALA A 94 8.24 -4.00 -15.55
N ASP A 95 9.07 -4.21 -14.52
CA ASP A 95 8.66 -3.99 -13.14
C ASP A 95 8.51 -2.50 -12.82
N TYR A 96 9.38 -1.64 -13.36
CA TYR A 96 9.22 -0.19 -13.27
C TYR A 96 7.89 0.28 -13.87
N CYS A 97 7.50 -0.27 -15.02
CA CYS A 97 6.20 0.02 -15.65
C CYS A 97 5.03 -0.43 -14.77
N ARG A 98 5.13 -1.58 -14.10
CA ARG A 98 4.10 -2.08 -13.17
C ARG A 98 4.01 -1.24 -11.89
N LEU A 99 5.15 -0.88 -11.31
CA LEU A 99 5.21 -0.12 -10.05
C LEU A 99 4.62 1.29 -10.16
N TYR A 100 4.80 1.94 -11.31
CA TYR A 100 4.38 3.33 -11.52
C TYR A 100 3.25 3.50 -12.54
N ASP A 101 2.63 2.40 -12.97
CA ASP A 101 1.54 2.36 -13.96
C ASP A 101 1.87 3.14 -15.25
N PHE A 102 3.03 2.84 -15.82
CA PHE A 102 3.48 3.43 -17.08
C PHE A 102 3.48 2.42 -18.22
N LYS A 103 3.16 2.89 -19.43
CA LYS A 103 3.33 2.08 -20.64
C LYS A 103 4.83 1.89 -20.94
N PRO A 104 5.29 0.69 -21.33
CA PRO A 104 6.69 0.44 -21.70
C PRO A 104 7.22 1.40 -22.76
N SER A 105 6.40 1.76 -23.75
CA SER A 105 6.76 2.74 -24.78
C SER A 105 7.04 4.13 -24.22
N ARG A 106 6.34 4.55 -23.16
CA ARG A 106 6.58 5.84 -22.50
C ARG A 106 7.93 5.86 -21.81
N VAL A 107 8.25 4.79 -21.07
CA VAL A 107 9.51 4.70 -20.34
C VAL A 107 10.68 4.56 -21.30
N GLN A 108 10.54 3.81 -22.39
CA GLN A 108 11.54 3.74 -23.45
C GLN A 108 11.80 5.13 -24.07
N ASN A 109 10.73 5.87 -24.39
CA ASN A 109 10.86 7.25 -24.89
C ASN A 109 11.56 8.18 -23.88
N TRP A 110 11.37 7.99 -22.57
CA TRP A 110 12.07 8.77 -21.55
C TRP A 110 13.57 8.48 -21.50
N ILE A 111 13.95 7.22 -21.70
CA ILE A 111 15.35 6.82 -21.82
C ILE A 111 15.96 7.45 -23.07
N ASP A 112 15.27 7.35 -24.20
CA ASP A 112 15.76 7.86 -25.49
C ASP A 112 15.88 9.40 -25.50
N ARG A 113 14.93 10.09 -24.85
CA ARG A 113 14.93 11.56 -24.68
C ARG A 113 15.79 12.06 -23.53
N ARG A 114 16.50 11.17 -22.81
CA ARG A 114 17.32 11.49 -21.63
C ARG A 114 16.55 12.20 -20.51
N ILE A 115 15.23 12.00 -20.42
CA ILE A 115 14.42 12.37 -19.25
C ILE A 115 14.83 11.48 -18.07
N VAL A 116 15.14 10.21 -18.35
CA VAL A 116 15.87 9.35 -17.43
C VAL A 116 17.37 9.57 -17.68
N PRO A 117 18.15 10.03 -16.70
CA PRO A 117 19.60 10.14 -16.85
C PRO A 117 20.24 8.81 -17.23
N SER A 118 21.27 8.84 -18.09
CA SER A 118 21.99 7.63 -18.52
C SER A 118 22.55 6.83 -17.35
N ASP A 119 22.98 7.51 -16.29
CA ASP A 119 23.56 6.87 -15.09
C ASP A 119 22.53 6.07 -14.30
N ASN A 120 21.24 6.27 -14.58
CA ASN A 120 20.14 5.54 -13.96
C ASN A 120 19.59 4.42 -14.86
N VAL A 121 20.28 4.11 -15.96
CA VAL A 121 19.93 3.03 -16.89
C VAL A 121 21.14 2.16 -17.12
N VAL A 122 21.01 0.86 -16.87
CA VAL A 122 22.04 -0.13 -17.13
C VAL A 122 21.49 -1.15 -18.10
N VAL A 123 22.27 -1.48 -19.13
CA VAL A 123 21.91 -2.48 -20.13
C VAL A 123 22.87 -3.65 -19.98
N ILE A 124 22.35 -4.78 -19.52
CA ILE A 124 23.11 -6.02 -19.35
C ILE A 124 22.96 -6.83 -20.62
N ARG A 125 24.00 -6.83 -21.47
CA ARG A 125 23.94 -7.41 -22.82
C ARG A 125 23.85 -8.94 -22.79
N GLU A 126 24.53 -9.55 -21.82
CA GLU A 126 24.62 -10.99 -21.56
C GLU A 126 23.28 -11.59 -21.16
N LEU A 127 22.39 -10.77 -20.59
CA LEU A 127 21.03 -11.15 -20.21
C LEU A 127 20.01 -10.70 -21.26
N ASN A 128 20.28 -10.94 -22.53
CA ASN A 128 19.39 -10.58 -23.64
C ASN A 128 19.03 -9.07 -23.66
N ASN A 129 20.04 -8.21 -23.48
CA ASN A 129 19.86 -6.75 -23.39
C ASN A 129 18.87 -6.32 -22.30
N LEU A 130 18.83 -7.03 -21.18
CA LEU A 130 18.01 -6.66 -20.03
C LEU A 130 18.37 -5.24 -19.58
N LYS A 131 17.36 -4.36 -19.58
CA LYS A 131 17.50 -2.99 -19.09
C LYS A 131 17.06 -2.91 -17.64
N LEU A 132 17.98 -2.50 -16.77
CA LEU A 132 17.71 -2.10 -15.41
C LEU A 132 17.60 -0.58 -15.35
N ILE A 133 16.62 -0.11 -14.59
CA ILE A 133 16.39 1.31 -14.31
C ILE A 133 16.36 1.52 -12.81
N LYS A 134 16.94 2.62 -12.34
CA LYS A 134 16.92 2.97 -10.93
C LYS A 134 15.48 3.28 -10.48
N ASN A 135 15.05 2.69 -9.36
CA ASN A 135 13.69 2.74 -8.84
C ASN A 135 13.37 4.09 -8.19
N GLN A 136 13.19 5.11 -9.01
CA GLN A 136 12.76 6.44 -8.60
C GLN A 136 11.83 7.02 -9.65
N ARG A 137 10.95 7.94 -9.24
CA ARG A 137 9.93 8.50 -10.14
C ARG A 137 10.51 9.57 -11.05
N TYR A 138 10.72 9.24 -12.33
CA TYR A 138 11.03 10.24 -13.35
C TYR A 138 9.75 10.97 -13.80
N ARG A 139 9.83 12.28 -13.99
CA ARG A 139 8.77 13.08 -14.60
C ARG A 139 9.30 13.68 -15.90
N ALA A 140 8.50 13.58 -16.97
CA ALA A 140 8.69 14.47 -18.10
C ALA A 140 8.35 15.90 -17.63
N ALA A 141 9.27 16.84 -17.86
CA ALA A 141 8.95 18.26 -17.80
C ALA A 141 7.92 18.62 -18.87
#